data_AF-A0A9Q3JKM7-F1
#
_entry.id   AF-A0A9Q3JKM7-F1
#
_cell.length_a   1.000
_cell.length_b   1.000
_cell.length_c   1.000
_cell.angle_alpha   90.00
_cell.angle_beta   90.00
_cell.angle_gamma   90.00
#
_symmetry.space_group_name_H-M   'P 1'
#
loop_
_entity.id
_entity.type
_entity.pdbx_description
1 polymer ?
#
loop_
_entity_poly.entity_id
_entity_poly.type
_entity_poly.pdbx_seq_one_letter_code
_entity_poly.pdbx_strand_id
1 'polypeptide(L)'
;MENPYPPLLRRPAYPASRRAGEALEVQIKELRDLGVLRKVGHNEDIEVTTPVIITWNNGKKRIVGDFRALNTYIITDRYPIP
;
A
#
# COMPACT_ATOMS: atom_id res chain seq x y z
N MET A 1 -26.35 1.49 5.27
CA MET A 1 -25.68 0.66 4.23
C MET A 1 -24.57 -0.09 4.94
N GLU A 2 -24.58 -1.41 4.85
CA GLU A 2 -23.47 -2.23 5.32
C GLU A 2 -22.28 -1.97 4.39
N ASN A 3 -21.08 -1.74 4.95
CA ASN A 3 -19.88 -1.49 4.13
C ASN A 3 -19.67 -2.71 3.22
N PRO A 4 -19.58 -2.52 1.88
CA PRO A 4 -19.45 -3.65 0.95
C PRO A 4 -18.17 -4.47 1.17
N TYR A 5 -17.16 -3.90 1.84
CA TYR A 5 -15.88 -4.54 2.10
C TYR A 5 -15.73 -5.02 3.55
N PRO A 6 -15.17 -6.22 3.77
CA PRO A 6 -15.01 -6.76 5.10
C PRO A 6 -13.97 -5.97 5.92
N PRO A 7 -14.08 -5.97 7.26
CA PRO A 7 -13.15 -5.26 8.14
C PRO A 7 -11.67 -5.64 7.93
N LEU A 8 -11.40 -6.86 7.47
CA LEU A 8 -10.04 -7.34 7.17
C LEU A 8 -9.31 -6.49 6.11
N LEU A 9 -10.05 -5.77 5.26
CA LEU A 9 -9.49 -4.88 4.24
C LEU A 9 -9.16 -3.48 4.77
N ARG A 10 -9.50 -3.15 6.02
CA ARG A 10 -9.16 -1.88 6.68
C ARG A 10 -7.98 -2.06 7.62
N ARG A 11 -6.85 -2.50 7.06
CA ARG A 11 -5.67 -2.84 7.85
C ARG A 11 -4.93 -1.57 8.31
N PRO A 12 -4.56 -1.47 9.60
CA PRO A 12 -3.76 -0.35 10.08
C PRO A 12 -2.33 -0.43 9.54
N ALA A 13 -1.63 0.71 9.53
CA ALA A 13 -0.21 0.75 9.23
C ALA A 13 0.59 -0.02 10.27
N TYR A 14 1.67 -0.68 9.84
CA TYR A 14 2.60 -1.31 10.77
C TYR A 14 3.45 -0.25 11.47
N PRO A 15 3.83 -0.46 12.74
CA PRO A 15 4.84 0.38 13.39
C PRO A 15 6.14 0.36 12.59
N ALA A 16 6.64 1.55 12.26
CA ALA A 16 7.89 1.72 11.52
C ALA A 16 8.98 2.28 12.45
N SER A 17 10.21 1.79 12.27
CA SER A 17 11.39 2.43 12.87
C SER A 17 11.62 3.79 12.23
N ARG A 18 12.33 4.69 12.92
CA ARG A 18 12.66 6.03 12.39
C ARG A 18 13.30 5.97 10.99
N ARG A 19 14.30 5.11 10.80
CA ARG A 19 14.97 4.89 9.51
C ARG A 19 13.99 4.43 8.42
N ALA A 20 13.05 3.55 8.78
CA ALA A 20 12.05 3.05 7.85
C ALA A 20 11.05 4.16 7.47
N GLY A 21 10.58 4.94 8.45
CA GLY A 21 9.69 6.09 8.24
C GLY A 21 10.30 7.14 7.32
N GLU A 22 11.52 7.60 7.61
CA GLU A 22 12.23 8.58 6.77
C GLU A 22 12.44 8.05 5.33
N ALA A 23 12.78 6.77 5.19
CA ALA A 23 12.97 6.17 3.88
C ALA A 23 11.66 6.06 3.09
N LEU A 24 10.55 5.74 3.76
CA LEU A 24 9.18 5.69 3.20
C LEU A 24 8.72 7.07 2.74
N GLU A 25 8.89 8.10 3.57
CA GLU A 25 8.49 9.48 3.24
C GLU A 25 9.16 9.98 1.96
N VAL A 26 10.47 9.74 1.82
CA VAL A 26 11.21 10.11 0.60
C VAL A 26 10.66 9.39 -0.62
N GLN A 27 10.43 8.07 -0.56
CA GLN A 27 9.92 7.33 -1.71
C GLN A 27 8.46 7.68 -2.04
N ILE A 28 7.61 7.92 -1.05
CA ILE A 28 6.23 8.37 -1.26
C ILE A 28 6.22 9.75 -1.93
N LYS A 29 7.11 10.66 -1.51
CA LYS A 29 7.26 11.98 -2.14
C LYS A 29 7.68 11.83 -3.61
N GLU A 30 8.70 11.03 -3.90
CA GLU A 30 9.14 10.76 -5.28
C GLU A 30 8.00 10.24 -6.16
N LEU A 31 7.25 9.24 -5.67
CA LEU A 31 6.12 8.67 -6.41
C LEU A 31 4.97 9.66 -6.59
N ARG A 32 4.75 10.55 -5.62
CA ARG A 32 3.75 11.63 -5.74
C ARG A 32 4.17 12.67 -6.78
N ASP A 33 5.44 13.06 -6.78
CA ASP A 33 5.99 14.05 -7.71
C ASP A 33 5.99 13.49 -9.16
N LEU A 34 6.13 12.17 -9.32
CA LEU A 34 5.95 11.46 -10.60
C LEU A 34 4.49 11.26 -11.01
N GLY A 35 3.52 11.62 -10.16
CA GLY A 35 2.09 11.42 -10.42
C GLY A 35 1.60 9.97 -10.30
N VAL A 36 2.42 9.06 -9.77
CA VAL A 36 2.06 7.65 -9.54
C VAL A 36 1.16 7.49 -8.32
N LEU A 37 1.39 8.29 -7.28
CA LEU A 37 0.57 8.33 -6.06
C LEU A 37 -0.10 9.68 -5.89
N ARG A 38 -1.31 9.68 -5.31
CA ARG A 38 -2.02 10.89 -4.88
C ARG A 38 -2.37 10.78 -3.40
N LYS A 39 -2.34 11.90 -2.69
CA LYS A 39 -2.89 11.99 -1.34
C LYS A 39 -4.42 11.97 -1.42
N VAL A 40 -5.03 11.03 -0.72
CA VAL A 40 -6.49 10.97 -0.54
C VAL A 40 -6.92 12.12 0.37
N GLY A 41 -7.97 12.84 -0.02
CA GLY A 41 -8.53 13.97 0.72
C GLY A 41 -9.21 13.56 2.01
N HIS A 42 -9.38 14.51 2.94
CA HIS A 42 -10.01 14.24 4.24
C HIS A 42 -11.48 13.79 4.13
N ASN A 43 -12.18 14.23 3.08
CA ASN A 43 -13.59 13.92 2.84
C ASN A 43 -13.79 12.71 1.90
N GLU A 44 -12.73 12.05 1.49
CA GLU A 44 -12.83 10.84 0.66
C GLU A 44 -12.97 9.62 1.57
N ASP A 45 -14.08 8.89 1.44
CA ASP A 45 -14.28 7.65 2.17
C ASP A 45 -13.33 6.57 1.65
N ILE A 46 -12.46 6.07 2.54
CA ILE A 46 -11.55 4.97 2.22
C ILE A 46 -12.10 3.67 2.80
N GLU A 47 -12.53 2.78 1.91
CA GLU A 47 -13.10 1.51 2.32
C GLU A 47 -12.04 0.41 2.49
N VAL A 48 -10.88 0.56 1.83
CA VAL A 48 -9.79 -0.41 1.78
C VAL A 48 -8.45 0.27 2.07
N THR A 49 -7.67 -0.26 3.01
CA THR A 49 -6.31 0.17 3.34
C THR A 49 -5.36 -1.02 3.41
N THR A 50 -4.20 -0.87 2.79
CA THR A 50 -3.14 -1.88 2.79
C THR A 50 -1.89 -1.31 3.46
N PRO A 51 -1.29 -2.00 4.45
CA PRO A 51 -0.08 -1.51 5.08
C PRO A 51 1.09 -1.65 4.10
N VAL A 52 2.00 -0.70 4.19
CA VAL A 52 3.19 -0.61 3.36
C VAL A 52 4.42 -0.74 4.24
N ILE A 53 5.41 -1.49 3.77
CA ILE A 53 6.73 -1.60 4.39
C ILE A 53 7.81 -1.16 3.41
N ILE A 54 9.01 -0.94 3.94
CA ILE A 54 10.20 -0.68 3.14
C ILE A 54 11.20 -1.81 3.31
N THR A 55 11.78 -2.23 2.19
CA THR A 55 12.78 -3.30 2.13
C THR A 55 14.06 -2.77 1.50
N TRP A 56 15.20 -3.31 1.89
CA TRP A 56 16.50 -2.95 1.33
C TRP A 56 17.08 -4.15 0.59
N ASN A 57 17.53 -3.93 -0.64
CA ASN A 57 18.21 -4.93 -1.44
C ASN A 57 19.26 -4.25 -2.32
N ASN A 58 20.50 -4.74 -2.31
CA ASN A 58 21.65 -4.19 -3.03
C ASN A 58 21.81 -2.66 -2.84
N GLY A 59 21.69 -2.20 -1.59
CA GLY A 59 21.78 -0.77 -1.24
C GLY A 59 20.59 0.09 -1.68
N LYS A 60 19.62 -0.47 -2.40
CA LYS A 60 18.41 0.23 -2.85
C LYS A 60 17.25 -0.07 -1.92
N LYS A 61 16.47 0.97 -1.62
CA LYS A 61 15.22 0.88 -0.84
C LYS A 61 14.01 0.67 -1.76
N ARG A 62 13.04 -0.13 -1.34
CA ARG A 62 11.81 -0.41 -2.09
C ARG A 62 10.60 -0.40 -1.16
N ILE A 63 9.57 0.34 -1.55
CA ILE A 63 8.22 0.25 -1.01
C ILE A 63 7.59 -1.09 -1.41
N VAL A 64 6.96 -1.77 -0.46
CA VAL A 64 6.21 -3.02 -0.68
C VAL A 64 4.87 -2.94 0.04
N GLY A 65 3.77 -3.06 -0.72
CA GLY A 65 2.42 -3.16 -0.17
C GLY A 65 2.06 -4.60 0.21
N ASP A 66 1.48 -4.79 1.40
CA ASP A 66 1.01 -6.10 1.87
C ASP A 66 -0.41 -6.41 1.36
N PHE A 67 -0.53 -6.69 0.07
CA PHE A 67 -1.82 -6.96 -0.59
C PHE A 67 -2.39 -8.35 -0.30
N ARG A 68 -1.81 -9.15 0.60
CA ARG A 68 -2.26 -10.54 0.84
C ARG A 68 -3.74 -10.62 1.20
N ALA A 69 -4.22 -9.72 2.06
CA ALA A 69 -5.63 -9.66 2.43
C ALA A 69 -6.50 -9.25 1.24
N LEU A 70 -6.10 -8.26 0.44
CA LEU A 70 -6.85 -7.87 -0.76
C LEU A 70 -6.91 -9.02 -1.78
N ASN A 71 -5.80 -9.73 -1.94
CA ASN A 71 -5.68 -10.82 -2.91
C ASN A 71 -6.63 -12.00 -2.63
N THR A 72 -7.15 -12.16 -1.41
CA THR A 72 -8.17 -13.20 -1.12
C THR A 72 -9.58 -12.80 -1.57
N TYR A 73 -9.80 -11.53 -1.92
CA TYR A 73 -11.11 -11.01 -2.33
C TYR A 73 -11.21 -10.66 -3.81
N ILE A 74 -10.07 -10.54 -4.51
CA ILE A 74 -10.06 -10.30 -5.95
C ILE A 74 -10.20 -11.61 -6.72
N ILE A 75 -10.91 -11.56 -7.84
CA ILE A 75 -11.00 -12.68 -8.76
C ILE A 75 -9.69 -12.73 -9.58
N THR A 76 -9.01 -13.88 -9.58
CA THR A 76 -7.77 -14.03 -10.35
C THR A 76 -8.08 -14.19 -11.83
N ASP A 77 -7.63 -13.24 -12.64
CA ASP A 77 -7.60 -13.34 -14.09
C ASP A 77 -6.20 -13.80 -14.55
N ARG A 78 -6.11 -15.04 -15.04
CA ARG A 78 -4.83 -15.69 -15.34
C ARG A 78 -4.50 -15.51 -16.81
N TYR A 79 -3.74 -14.47 -17.12
CA TYR A 79 -3.06 -14.36 -18.41
C TYR A 79 -1.91 -15.37 -18.48
N PRO A 80 -1.80 -16.20 -19.53
CA PRO A 80 -0.71 -17.18 -19.65
C PRO A 80 0.62 -16.44 -19.87
N ILE A 81 1.54 -16.60 -18.92
CA ILE A 81 2.91 -16.12 -19.01
C ILE A 81 3.80 -17.33 -19.37
N PRO A 82 4.61 -17.26 -20.45
CA PRO A 82 5.52 -18.33 -20.85
C PRO A 82 6.57 -18.72 -19.79
#